data_AF-A0A166C8G4-F1
#
_entry.id   AF-A0A166C8G4-F1
#
_cell.length_a   1.000
_cell.length_b   1.000
_cell.length_c   1.000
_cell.angle_alpha   90.00
_cell.angle_beta   90.00
_cell.angle_gamma   90.00
#
_symmetry.space_group_name_H-M   'P 1'
#
loop_
_entity.id
_entity.type
_entity.pdbx_description
1 polymer ?
#
loop_
_entity_poly.entity_id
_entity_poly.type
_entity_poly.pdbx_seq_one_letter_code
_entity_poly.pdbx_strand_id
1 'polypeptide(L)'
;MQEKETKSYEDKKLGVLGLGRKKTDEAEHIMWKDDIKVPCGRLVPSEHKDSVLDYNEYAVYDPQQVSIRFLVKVKFEEQDVEYEEASPE
;
A
#
# COMPACT_ATOMS: atom_id res chain seq x y z
N MET A 1 -5.40 8.71 18.97
CA MET A 1 -4.16 8.74 18.18
C MET A 1 -3.55 10.12 18.35
N GLN A 2 -2.33 10.24 18.88
CA GLN A 2 -1.75 11.53 19.24
C GLN A 2 -0.95 12.11 18.07
N GLU A 3 -1.41 13.24 17.51
CA GLU A 3 -0.75 14.02 16.43
C GLU A 3 0.69 14.49 16.74
N LYS A 4 1.12 14.40 18.00
CA LYS A 4 2.43 14.92 18.43
C LYS A 4 3.61 14.00 18.06
N GLU A 5 3.38 12.71 17.83
CA GLU A 5 4.48 11.78 17.52
C GLU A 5 4.97 11.88 16.07
N THR A 6 4.10 12.20 15.11
CA THR A 6 4.46 12.24 13.67
C THR A 6 5.39 13.39 13.31
N LYS A 7 5.23 14.58 13.91
CA LYS A 7 6.09 15.75 13.63
C LYS A 7 7.57 15.52 13.91
N SER A 8 7.92 14.65 14.87
CA SER A 8 9.32 14.35 15.20
C SER A 8 10.01 13.42 14.20
N TYR A 9 9.25 12.70 13.37
CA TYR A 9 9.79 11.74 12.40
C TYR A 9 10.06 12.35 11.01
N GLU A 10 9.48 13.54 10.74
CA GLU A 10 9.62 14.30 9.49
C GLU A 10 11.09 14.68 9.21
N ASP A 11 11.88 14.93 10.25
CA ASP A 11 13.24 15.49 10.08
C ASP A 11 14.34 14.45 9.77
N LYS A 12 14.05 13.13 9.83
CA LYS A 12 15.11 12.09 9.70
C LYS A 12 14.77 10.81 8.92
N LYS A 13 13.51 10.55 8.55
CA LYS A 13 13.15 9.34 7.79
C LYS A 13 12.65 9.70 6.40
N LEU A 14 13.18 9.01 5.39
CA LEU A 14 12.74 9.10 3.98
C LEU A 14 11.28 8.63 3.76
N GLY A 15 10.61 8.11 4.79
CA GLY A 15 9.23 7.62 4.72
C GLY A 15 8.95 6.63 5.84
N VAL A 16 7.74 6.09 5.85
CA VAL A 16 7.27 5.07 6.78
C VAL A 16 6.71 3.88 6.00
N LEU A 17 6.99 2.69 6.52
CA LEU A 17 6.38 1.43 6.10
C LEU A 17 5.48 0.92 7.23
N GLY A 18 4.18 0.97 7.03
CA GLY A 18 3.20 0.26 7.84
C GLY A 18 3.27 -1.23 7.52
N LEU A 19 3.55 -2.05 8.52
CA LEU A 19 3.82 -3.48 8.34
C LEU A 19 2.51 -4.27 8.49
N GLY A 20 2.03 -4.88 7.42
CA GLY A 20 0.82 -5.68 7.40
C GLY A 20 1.04 -7.14 7.76
N ARG A 21 -0.05 -7.85 8.07
CA ARG A 21 -0.08 -9.32 8.29
C ARG A 21 0.26 -10.13 7.04
N LYS A 22 0.14 -9.55 5.85
CA LYS A 22 0.48 -10.17 4.56
C LYS A 22 1.45 -9.27 3.78
N LYS A 23 2.41 -9.89 3.09
CA LYS A 23 3.37 -9.24 2.19
C LYS A 23 3.51 -10.02 0.88
N THR A 24 4.07 -9.42 -0.16
CA THR A 24 4.43 -10.14 -1.39
C THR A 24 5.64 -11.04 -1.15
N ASP A 25 5.71 -12.18 -1.84
CA ASP A 25 6.86 -13.07 -1.76
C ASP A 25 8.10 -12.40 -2.36
N GLU A 26 9.13 -12.19 -1.53
CA GLU A 26 10.34 -11.51 -1.95
C GLU A 26 11.14 -12.24 -3.02
N ALA A 27 10.99 -13.57 -3.12
CA ALA A 27 11.61 -14.36 -4.18
C ALA A 27 10.99 -14.10 -5.57
N GLU A 28 9.76 -13.57 -5.62
CA GLU A 28 9.05 -13.24 -6.85
C GLU A 28 9.21 -11.77 -7.26
N HIS A 29 9.94 -10.97 -6.47
CA HIS A 29 10.22 -9.57 -6.79
C HIS A 29 11.16 -9.44 -8.00
N ILE A 30 10.87 -8.48 -8.87
CA ILE A 30 11.71 -8.18 -10.03
C ILE A 30 12.38 -6.81 -9.87
N MET A 31 13.56 -6.67 -10.47
CA MET A 31 14.21 -5.37 -10.67
C MET A 31 13.76 -4.82 -12.02
N TRP A 32 13.18 -3.63 -12.01
CA TRP A 32 12.83 -2.87 -13.21
C TRP A 32 13.79 -1.70 -13.36
N LYS A 33 14.36 -1.52 -14.55
CA LYS A 33 15.35 -0.47 -14.86
C LYS A 33 16.58 -0.46 -13.92
N ASP A 34 16.94 -1.62 -13.41
CA ASP A 34 18.10 -1.89 -12.55
C ASP A 34 18.13 -1.19 -11.17
N ASP A 35 17.24 -0.24 -10.90
CA ASP A 35 17.20 0.53 -9.64
C ASP A 35 15.82 0.52 -8.93
N ILE A 36 14.76 0.06 -9.60
CA ILE A 36 13.41 0.00 -9.02
C ILE A 36 13.03 -1.44 -8.72
N LYS A 37 12.93 -1.79 -7.43
CA LYS A 37 12.37 -3.06 -6.97
C LYS A 37 10.85 -3.02 -7.09
N VAL A 38 10.27 -3.93 -7.87
CA VAL A 38 8.82 -4.08 -8.03
C VAL A 38 8.35 -5.22 -7.13
N PRO A 39 7.55 -4.93 -6.08
CA PRO A 39 7.00 -5.95 -5.20
C PRO A 39 5.81 -6.64 -5.88
N CYS A 40 6.10 -7.51 -6.84
CA CYS A 40 5.11 -8.36 -7.52
C CYS A 40 5.07 -9.76 -6.91
N GLY A 41 4.06 -10.53 -7.30
CA GLY A 41 3.93 -11.93 -6.89
C GLY A 41 2.81 -12.17 -5.88
N ARG A 42 2.79 -13.39 -5.34
CA ARG A 42 1.72 -13.85 -4.46
C ARG A 42 1.81 -13.22 -3.07
N LEU A 43 0.65 -13.03 -2.44
CA LEU A 43 0.56 -12.63 -1.04
C LEU A 43 0.85 -13.83 -0.13
N VAL A 44 1.82 -13.66 0.77
CA VAL A 44 2.24 -14.63 1.78
C VAL A 44 2.08 -14.03 3.18
N PRO A 45 1.89 -14.86 4.23
CA PRO A 45 1.88 -14.37 5.61
C PRO A 45 3.21 -13.68 5.96
N SER A 46 3.14 -12.55 6.65
CA SER A 46 4.30 -11.90 7.22
C SER A 46 4.58 -12.40 8.64
N GLU A 47 5.71 -11.97 9.17
CA GLU A 47 6.10 -12.12 10.57
C GLU A 47 5.24 -11.28 11.54
N HIS A 48 4.45 -10.31 11.04
CA HIS A 48 3.70 -9.33 11.84
C HIS A 48 2.25 -9.76 12.10
N LYS A 49 2.07 -10.92 12.73
CA LYS A 49 0.73 -11.53 12.94
C LYS A 49 -0.24 -10.66 13.74
N ASP A 50 0.27 -9.89 14.69
CA ASP A 50 -0.53 -9.02 15.56
C ASP A 50 -0.69 -7.59 15.02
N SER A 51 -0.27 -7.35 13.77
CA SER A 51 -0.47 -6.04 13.14
C SER A 51 -1.94 -5.73 13.00
N VAL A 52 -2.29 -4.45 13.19
CA VAL A 52 -3.63 -3.92 12.90
C VAL A 52 -3.90 -3.82 11.40
N LEU A 53 -2.85 -3.85 10.57
CA LEU A 53 -2.95 -3.78 9.12
C LEU A 53 -2.96 -5.17 8.50
N ASP A 54 -3.84 -5.41 7.53
CA ASP A 54 -3.81 -6.64 6.74
C ASP A 54 -2.67 -6.64 5.71
N TYR A 55 -2.37 -5.48 5.13
CA TYR A 55 -1.39 -5.31 4.04
C TYR A 55 -0.41 -4.20 4.37
N ASN A 56 0.73 -4.18 3.68
CA ASN A 56 1.71 -3.12 3.84
C ASN A 56 1.20 -1.78 3.28
N GLU A 57 1.51 -0.69 3.97
CA GLU A 57 1.25 0.67 3.52
C GLU A 57 2.56 1.46 3.48
N TYR A 58 2.79 2.24 2.42
CA TYR A 58 3.99 3.06 2.26
C TYR A 58 3.59 4.53 2.25
N ALA A 59 4.16 5.33 3.16
CA ALA A 59 3.90 6.75 3.26
C ALA A 59 5.20 7.55 3.13
N VAL A 60 5.15 8.63 2.36
CA VAL A 60 6.24 9.62 2.22
C VAL A 60 5.68 11.01 2.51
N TYR A 61 6.55 11.94 2.91
CA TYR A 61 6.12 13.25 3.42
C TYR A 61 6.51 14.42 2.51
N ASP A 62 7.35 14.19 1.50
CA ASP A 62 7.66 15.17 0.47
C ASP A 62 7.18 14.65 -0.91
N PRO A 63 6.33 15.41 -1.63
CA PRO A 63 5.90 15.07 -2.99
C PRO A 63 7.05 14.80 -3.96
N GLN A 64 8.23 15.41 -3.75
CA GLN A 64 9.43 15.19 -4.57
C GLN A 64 9.98 13.76 -4.47
N GLN A 65 9.55 12.97 -3.49
CA GLN A 65 9.93 11.57 -3.34
C GLN A 65 9.13 10.61 -4.23
N VAL A 66 8.07 11.11 -4.88
CA VAL A 66 7.18 10.30 -5.74
C VAL A 66 7.37 10.67 -7.20
N SER A 67 7.44 9.65 -8.06
CA SER A 67 7.41 9.80 -9.52
C SER A 67 6.38 8.85 -10.10
N ILE A 68 5.22 9.39 -10.51
CA ILE A 68 4.14 8.60 -11.13
C ILE A 68 4.63 8.08 -12.48
N ARG A 69 4.62 6.75 -12.66
CA ARG A 69 5.14 6.09 -13.88
C ARG A 69 4.07 5.58 -14.84
N PHE A 70 2.92 5.19 -14.31
CA PHE A 70 1.85 4.55 -15.07
C PHE A 70 0.49 5.07 -14.62
N LEU A 71 -0.45 5.10 -15.56
CA LEU A 71 -1.86 5.27 -15.31
C LEU A 71 -2.57 4.02 -15.85
N VAL A 72 -3.32 3.33 -14.98
CA VAL A 72 -3.98 2.07 -15.34
C VAL A 72 -5.50 2.27 -15.31
N LYS A 73 -6.18 1.82 -16.37
CA LYS A 73 -7.64 1.72 -16.39
C LYS A 73 -8.06 0.32 -15.99
N VAL A 74 -8.82 0.20 -14.91
CA VAL A 74 -9.31 -1.08 -14.39
C VAL A 74 -10.83 -1.15 -14.59
N LYS A 75 -11.32 -2.28 -15.10
CA LYS A 75 -12.76 -2.61 -15.11
C LYS A 75 -13.02 -3.53 -13.92
N PHE A 76 -13.97 -3.16 -13.07
CA PHE A 76 -14.45 -4.01 -11.99
C PHE A 76 -15.63 -4.83 -12.51
N GLU A 77 -15.56 -6.14 -12.32
CA GLU A 77 -16.68 -7.05 -12.55
C GLU A 77 -17.13 -7.55 -11.19
N GLU A 78 -18.23 -6.97 -10.72
CA GLU A 78 -18.82 -7.30 -9.43
C GLU A 78 -19.57 -8.64 -9.53
N GLN A 79 -19.43 -9.48 -8.50
CA GLN A 79 -20.12 -10.76 -8.38
C GLN A 79 -21.08 -10.68 -7.21
N ASP A 80 -22.31 -11.17 -7.41
CA ASP A 80 -23.32 -11.32 -6.36
C ASP A 80 -23.69 -10.02 -5.60
N VAL A 81 -23.65 -8.88 -6.30
CA VAL A 81 -24.01 -7.58 -5.72
C VAL A 81 -25.48 -7.29 -5.99
N GLU A 82 -26.26 -7.17 -4.92
CA GLU A 82 -27.62 -6.62 -4.95
C GLU A 82 -27.53 -5.10 -4.77
N TYR A 83 -27.86 -4.33 -5.80
CA TYR A 83 -27.97 -2.88 -5.67
C TYR A 83 -29.34 -2.53 -5.12
N GLU A 84 -29.39 -1.87 -3.96
CA GLU A 84 -30.62 -1.22 -3.51
C GLU A 84 -30.86 0.02 -4.36
N GLU A 85 -32.04 0.14 -4.96
CA GLU A 85 -32.45 1.39 -5.60
C GLU A 85 -32.57 2.48 -4.53
N ALA A 86 -31.81 3.56 -4.69
CA ALA A 86 -31.91 4.71 -3.80
C ALA A 86 -33.36 5.24 -3.83
N SER A 87 -34.00 5.33 -2.66
CA SER A 87 -35.32 5.96 -2.56
C SER A 87 -35.25 7.40 -3.08
N PRO A 88 -36.17 7.84 -3.95
CA PRO A 88 -36.26 9.24 -4.29
C PRO A 88 -36.56 10.07 -3.04
N GLU A 89 -35.79 11.15 -2.84
CA GLU A 89 -36.03 12.18 -1.82
C GLU A 89 -37.31 12.98 -2.08
#